data_AF-A0A1R1PEY4-F1
#
_entry.id   AF-A0A1R1PEY4-F1
#
_cell.length_a   1.000
_cell.length_b   1.000
_cell.length_c   1.000
_cell.angle_alpha   90.00
_cell.angle_beta   90.00
_cell.angle_gamma   90.00
#
_symmetry.space_group_name_H-M   'P 1'
#
loop_
_entity.id
_entity.type
_entity.pdbx_description
1 polymer ?
#
loop_
_entity_poly.entity_id
_entity_poly.type
_entity_poly.pdbx_seq_one_letter_code
_entity_poly.pdbx_strand_id
1 'polypeptide(L)'
;MDLSETHVDDEGISCLTSERYPKLEYLSLDSLDISDDGINSIFAGLPKIRYISIENTIVRDTLDTVIALNDKYEWVDVNSSDSDSDSDE
;
A
#
# COMPACT_ATOMS: atom_id res chain seq x y z
N MET A 1 6.08 -5.08 -1.95
CA MET A 1 6.59 -5.93 -0.86
C MET A 1 5.42 -6.21 0.04
N ASP A 2 5.20 -7.47 0.39
CA ASP A 2 4.06 -7.89 1.20
C ASP A 2 4.55 -8.24 2.60
N LEU A 3 4.01 -7.57 3.61
CA LEU A 3 4.31 -7.78 5.03
C LEU A 3 3.04 -8.15 5.81
N SER A 4 1.97 -8.51 5.12
CA SER A 4 0.69 -8.85 5.75
C SER A 4 0.84 -9.97 6.78
N GLU A 5 0.06 -9.89 7.86
CA GLU A 5 0.02 -10.89 8.94
C GLU A 5 1.37 -11.13 9.67
N THR A 6 2.33 -10.24 9.51
CA THR A 6 3.58 -10.26 10.31
C THR A 6 3.39 -9.51 11.63
N HIS A 7 4.18 -9.82 12.66
CA HIS A 7 4.16 -9.08 13.93
C HIS A 7 5.03 -7.81 13.81
N VAL A 8 4.74 -7.00 12.80
CA VAL A 8 5.46 -5.75 12.49
C VAL A 8 4.65 -4.59 13.03
N ASP A 9 5.31 -3.78 13.85
CA ASP A 9 4.81 -2.57 14.50
C ASP A 9 5.46 -1.31 13.88
N ASP A 10 5.12 -0.13 14.41
CA ASP A 10 5.63 1.15 13.93
C ASP A 10 7.18 1.21 13.92
N GLU A 11 7.83 0.59 14.91
CA GLU A 11 9.30 0.49 14.96
C GLU A 11 9.83 -0.38 13.80
N GLY A 12 9.20 -1.53 13.53
CA GLY A 12 9.55 -2.38 12.40
C GLY A 12 9.38 -1.67 11.05
N ILE A 13 8.34 -0.84 10.91
CA ILE A 13 8.09 -0.04 9.70
C ILE A 13 9.09 1.11 9.55
N SER A 14 9.54 1.73 10.64
CA SER A 14 10.52 2.82 10.59
C SER A 14 11.84 2.41 9.92
N CYS A 15 12.14 1.10 9.89
CA CYS A 15 13.29 0.53 9.20
C CYS A 15 13.15 0.50 7.66
N LEU A 16 11.95 0.75 7.12
CA LEU A 16 11.66 0.83 5.69
C LEU A 16 12.03 2.21 5.15
N THR A 17 13.31 2.39 4.84
CA THR A 17 13.82 3.64 4.27
C THR A 17 14.11 3.51 2.79
N SER A 18 14.09 4.65 2.09
CA SER A 18 14.48 4.75 0.69
C SER A 18 15.93 4.36 0.44
N GLU A 19 16.81 4.40 1.44
CA GLU A 19 18.18 3.88 1.31
C GLU A 19 18.18 2.38 1.06
N ARG A 20 17.28 1.64 1.71
CA ARG A 20 17.17 0.19 1.61
C ARG A 20 16.28 -0.25 0.46
N TYR A 21 15.22 0.51 0.20
CA TYR A 21 14.26 0.22 -0.87
C TYR A 21 13.99 1.45 -1.77
N PRO A 22 14.99 1.92 -2.53
CA PRO A 22 14.91 3.15 -3.34
C PRO A 22 13.96 3.08 -4.54
N LYS A 23 13.37 1.91 -4.78
CA LYS A 23 12.46 1.61 -5.89
C LYS A 23 11.14 0.99 -5.39
N LEU A 24 10.85 1.08 -4.09
CA LEU A 24 9.60 0.56 -3.57
C LEU A 24 8.45 1.46 -4.01
N GLU A 25 7.56 0.89 -4.81
CA GLU A 25 6.34 1.56 -5.29
C GLU A 25 5.08 0.97 -4.64
N TYR A 26 5.12 -0.29 -4.21
CA TYR A 26 3.98 -1.03 -3.67
C TYR A 26 4.34 -1.67 -2.32
N LEU A 27 3.52 -1.42 -1.31
CA LEU A 27 3.66 -1.99 0.03
C LEU A 27 2.29 -2.43 0.55
N SER A 28 2.20 -3.64 1.10
CA SER A 28 1.00 -4.11 1.79
C SER A 28 1.35 -4.36 3.27
N LEU A 29 0.49 -3.84 4.13
CA LEU A 29 0.60 -3.80 5.60
C LEU A 29 -0.69 -4.34 6.22
N ASP A 30 -1.33 -5.29 5.55
CA ASP A 30 -2.65 -5.73 5.93
C ASP A 30 -2.59 -6.56 7.22
N SER A 31 -3.58 -6.36 8.09
CA SER A 31 -3.67 -7.00 9.41
C SER A 31 -2.46 -6.79 10.32
N LEU A 32 -1.84 -5.60 10.24
CA LEU A 32 -0.75 -5.17 11.14
C LEU A 32 -1.23 -4.23 12.24
N ASP A 33 -0.56 -4.28 13.40
CA ASP A 33 -0.81 -3.41 14.55
C ASP A 33 0.01 -2.11 14.44
N ILE A 34 -0.33 -1.32 13.43
CA ILE A 34 0.40 -0.10 13.05
C ILE A 34 -0.48 1.13 13.25
N SER A 35 0.14 2.21 13.69
CA SER A 35 -0.55 3.48 13.95
C SER A 35 -0.38 4.48 12.81
N ASP A 36 -1.12 5.59 12.90
CA ASP A 36 -0.99 6.72 11.98
C ASP A 36 0.45 7.28 11.91
N ASP A 37 1.22 7.19 13.00
CA ASP A 37 2.62 7.61 13.05
C ASP A 37 3.53 6.67 12.25
N GLY A 38 3.25 5.36 12.27
CA GLY A 38 3.94 4.37 11.44
C GLY A 38 3.74 4.64 9.95
N ILE A 39 2.51 4.95 9.55
CA ILE A 39 2.18 5.31 8.17
C ILE A 39 2.87 6.61 7.73
N ASN A 40 2.87 7.65 8.58
CA ASN A 40 3.59 8.89 8.29
C ASN A 40 5.10 8.66 8.08
N SER A 41 5.68 7.74 8.85
CA SER A 41 7.08 7.35 8.71
C SER A 41 7.36 6.69 7.34
N ILE A 42 6.42 5.91 6.80
CA ILE A 42 6.51 5.36 5.43
C ILE A 42 6.53 6.48 4.40
N PHE A 43 5.59 7.42 4.47
CA PHE A 43 5.52 8.53 3.54
C PHE A 43 6.80 9.39 3.56
N ALA A 44 7.40 9.57 4.73
CA ALA A 44 8.67 10.27 4.89
C ALA A 44 9.88 9.45 4.39
N GLY A 45 9.88 8.13 4.64
CA GLY A 45 10.97 7.23 4.32
C GLY A 45 11.01 6.78 2.87
N LEU A 46 9.85 6.65 2.21
CA LEU A 46 9.66 6.03 0.90
C LEU A 46 8.98 7.01 -0.08
N PRO A 47 9.74 7.97 -0.65
CA PRO A 47 9.19 9.04 -1.48
C PRO A 47 8.69 8.56 -2.85
N LYS A 48 8.95 7.30 -3.23
CA LYS A 48 8.48 6.68 -4.46
C LYS A 48 7.30 5.74 -4.26
N ILE A 49 6.75 5.66 -3.05
CA ILE A 49 5.59 4.83 -2.80
C ILE A 49 4.39 5.36 -3.60
N ARG A 50 3.68 4.44 -4.26
CA ARG A 50 2.53 4.72 -5.12
C ARG A 50 1.28 4.01 -4.63
N TYR A 51 1.44 2.91 -3.92
CA TYR A 51 0.36 2.11 -3.39
C TYR A 51 0.72 1.60 -2.00
N ILE A 52 -0.21 1.76 -1.06
CA ILE A 52 -0.11 1.20 0.28
C ILE A 52 -1.44 0.51 0.59
N SER A 53 -1.39 -0.75 0.99
CA SER A 53 -2.52 -1.47 1.56
C SER A 53 -2.42 -1.46 3.08
N ILE A 54 -3.52 -1.14 3.76
CA ILE A 54 -3.64 -1.05 5.22
C ILE A 54 -4.95 -1.72 5.69
N GLU A 55 -5.39 -2.75 4.97
CA GLU A 55 -6.63 -3.44 5.31
C GLU A 55 -6.54 -4.07 6.69
N ASN A 56 -7.63 -4.00 7.46
CA ASN A 56 -7.71 -4.59 8.80
C ASN A 56 -6.64 -4.07 9.78
N THR A 57 -6.20 -2.81 9.62
CA THR A 57 -5.32 -2.11 10.57
C THR A 57 -6.10 -1.12 11.45
N ILE A 58 -5.47 -0.57 12.49
CA ILE A 58 -6.11 0.35 13.44
C ILE A 58 -6.01 1.84 13.05
N VAL A 59 -5.41 2.15 11.90
CA VAL A 59 -5.19 3.52 11.41
C VAL A 59 -6.50 4.24 11.11
N ARG A 60 -6.56 5.53 11.42
CA ARG A 60 -7.79 6.34 11.26
C ARG A 60 -7.53 7.64 10.52
N ASP A 61 -6.61 8.47 11.00
CA ASP A 61 -6.35 9.80 10.44
C ASP A 61 -5.62 9.72 9.09
N THR A 62 -4.75 8.72 8.93
CA THR A 62 -3.98 8.50 7.70
C THR A 62 -4.74 7.69 6.66
N LEU A 63 -5.91 7.14 7.01
CA LEU A 63 -6.74 6.33 6.10
C LEU A 63 -7.09 7.11 4.82
N ASP A 64 -7.61 8.34 4.96
CA ASP A 64 -7.96 9.20 3.83
C ASP A 64 -6.74 9.53 2.95
N THR A 65 -5.56 9.68 3.57
CA THR A 65 -4.31 9.95 2.85
C THR A 65 -3.86 8.74 2.05
N VAL A 66 -3.97 7.54 2.61
CA VAL A 66 -3.65 6.29 1.92
C VAL A 66 -4.64 6.03 0.78
N ILE A 67 -5.94 6.25 1.01
CA ILE A 67 -6.96 6.14 -0.03
C ILE A 67 -6.67 7.14 -1.16
N ALA A 68 -6.38 8.41 -0.85
CA ALA A 68 -6.06 9.41 -1.85
C ALA A 68 -4.78 9.10 -2.63
N LEU A 69 -3.77 8.49 -1.99
CA LEU A 69 -2.58 7.99 -2.67
C LEU A 69 -2.96 6.88 -3.66
N ASN A 70 -3.72 5.89 -3.20
CA ASN A 70 -4.11 4.75 -4.01
C ASN A 70 -5.00 5.15 -5.19
N ASP A 71 -5.97 6.03 -4.96
CA ASP A 71 -6.86 6.61 -5.97
C ASP A 71 -6.07 7.39 -7.04
N LYS A 72 -5.09 8.19 -6.60
CA LYS A 72 -4.20 8.94 -7.52
C LYS A 72 -3.39 8.02 -8.44
N TYR A 73 -3.04 6.83 -7.96
CA TYR A 73 -2.36 5.82 -8.73
C TYR A 73 -3.32 4.68 -9.03
N GLU A 74 -4.50 5.02 -9.58
CA GLU A 74 -5.47 4.12 -10.18
C GLU A 74 -4.70 2.96 -10.82
N TRP A 75 -4.71 1.82 -10.12
CA TRP A 75 -4.13 0.59 -10.65
C TRP A 75 -4.99 0.33 -11.87
N VAL A 76 -4.49 0.73 -13.05
CA VAL A 76 -5.14 0.44 -14.33
C VAL A 76 -5.42 -1.04 -14.27
N ASP A 77 -6.69 -1.35 -14.11
CA ASP A 77 -7.17 -2.68 -13.84
C ASP A 77 -6.88 -3.50 -15.09
N VAL A 78 -5.67 -4.08 -15.15
CA VAL A 78 -5.28 -5.02 -16.20
C VAL A 78 -6.12 -6.30 -16.12
N ASN A 79 -7.10 -6.35 -15.21
CA ASN A 79 -8.09 -7.41 -15.14
C ASN A 79 -9.42 -7.07 -15.84
N SER A 80 -9.54 -5.93 -16.53
CA SER A 80 -10.47 -5.82 -17.67
C SER A 80 -9.88 -6.59 -18.86
N SER A 81 -9.71 -7.90 -18.69
CA SER A 81 -9.90 -8.79 -19.84
C SER A 81 -11.39 -8.72 -20.12
N ASP A 82 -11.81 -7.70 -20.88
CA ASP A 82 -13.01 -7.77 -21.70
C ASP A 82 -12.88 -9.07 -22.50
N SER A 83 -13.40 -10.14 -21.93
CA SER A 83 -13.69 -11.37 -22.63
C SER A 83 -14.99 -11.12 -23.36
N ASP A 84 -15.01 -10.10 -24.23
CA ASP A 84 -15.95 -10.05 -25.35
C ASP A 84 -15.52 -11.16 -26.30
N SER A 85 -15.89 -12.38 -25.94
CA SER A 85 -16.07 -13.44 -26.92
C SER A 85 -17.48 -13.28 -27.45
N ASP A 86 -17.66 -12.27 -28.31
CA ASP A 86 -18.69 -12.30 -29.34
C ASP A 86 -18.42 -13.56 -30.16
N SER A 87 -19.26 -14.58 -29.96
CA SER A 87 -19.37 -15.71 -30.86
C SER A 87 -20.82 -15.73 -31.31
N ASP A 88 -21.07 -14.97 -32.37
CA ASP A 88 -22.21 -15.13 -33.25
C ASP A 88 -22.45 -16.62 -33.53
N GLU A 89 -23.67 -17.11 -33.27
CA GLU A 89 -24.24 -18.28 -33.91
C GLU A 89 -25.65 -17.97 -34.43
#